data_AF-A0AAD6UPD2-F1
#
_entry.id   AF-A0AAD6UPD2-F1
#
_cell.length_a   1.000
_cell.length_b   1.000
_cell.length_c   1.000
_cell.angle_alpha   90.00
_cell.angle_beta   90.00
_cell.angle_gamma   90.00
#
_symmetry.space_group_name_H-M   'P 1'
#
loop_
_entity.id
_entity.type
_entity.pdbx_description
1 polymer ?
#
loop_
_entity_poly.entity_id
_entity_poly.type
_entity_poly.pdbx_seq_one_letter_code
_entity_poly.pdbx_strand_id
1 'polypeptide(L)'
;MGKSNREVEHIEEDIQGIVDNLPPDAVEMSFYVYVETPPPPSLNVRKSSAKPPPTQTTELGPYKFNSSISFPDFLLIIANACGVTTNKLPTTSMKWKFDRPANAVKKGLATKTAFDVMIQALVDRKKDYIFSVFMPPPTLVKRELPWLKDENEAPPPDFEYNLSNATSSATKSIRDQIVSIDTASNDDLNELLEAYPVNNHPLFPGKRIFQNEAGFFDLNDIRLRVWAVAKAKGQATINTPPASSHSFKNQSIKPPRASDLFAPSVPAENSSSQNPYLQLLLGQPNVLQPLVNPYQQLPFPYPYAPPQTAYGYPHFPHFPVPPAHHGPPPAPQAPESLSVELPRDISLEEYCYQVPGRGVVGDDESATVAQGPYPAAARRFFEGHCCGTLELISGMFLLIELLS
;
A
#
# COMPACT_ATOMS: atom_id res chain seq x y z
N MET A 1 6.86 14.74 -24.95
CA MET A 1 6.13 13.51 -25.32
C MET A 1 5.74 12.78 -24.04
N GLY A 2 4.57 13.12 -23.51
CA GLY A 2 4.01 12.49 -22.31
C GLY A 2 2.97 11.46 -22.71
N LYS A 3 3.17 10.21 -22.27
CA LYS A 3 2.14 9.17 -22.17
C LYS A 3 2.57 8.18 -21.09
N SER A 4 1.92 8.23 -19.93
CA SER A 4 1.61 7.06 -19.09
C SER A 4 0.87 7.49 -17.81
N ASN A 5 -0.35 8.04 -17.96
CA ASN A 5 -1.31 8.22 -16.84
C ASN A 5 -2.67 7.56 -17.15
N ARG A 6 -2.79 6.84 -18.26
CA ARG A 6 -4.09 6.46 -18.83
C ARG A 6 -4.70 5.17 -18.28
N GLU A 7 -4.00 4.49 -17.36
CA GLU A 7 -4.47 3.23 -16.76
C GLU A 7 -5.06 3.42 -15.36
N VAL A 8 -4.87 4.59 -14.74
CA VAL A 8 -5.56 4.95 -13.48
C VAL A 8 -6.95 5.54 -13.76
N GLU A 9 -7.11 6.26 -14.87
CA GLU A 9 -8.39 6.90 -15.25
C GLU A 9 -9.52 5.89 -15.53
N HIS A 10 -9.21 4.66 -15.94
CA HIS A 10 -10.25 3.70 -16.31
C HIS A 10 -10.91 2.99 -15.10
N ILE A 11 -10.30 3.04 -13.91
CA ILE A 11 -10.91 2.49 -12.68
C ILE A 11 -11.83 3.54 -12.02
N GLU A 12 -11.63 4.84 -12.29
CA GLU A 12 -12.48 5.90 -11.73
C GLU A 12 -13.89 5.94 -12.37
N GLU A 13 -14.03 5.56 -13.64
CA GLU A 13 -15.33 5.61 -14.35
C GLU A 13 -16.34 4.57 -13.84
N ASP A 14 -15.89 3.38 -13.41
CA ASP A 14 -16.80 2.34 -12.90
C ASP A 14 -17.34 2.64 -11.48
N ILE A 15 -16.69 3.51 -10.72
CA ILE A 15 -17.18 3.94 -9.39
C ILE A 15 -18.26 5.02 -9.52
N GLN A 16 -18.19 5.84 -10.57
CA GLN A 16 -19.09 6.98 -10.75
C GLN A 16 -20.53 6.55 -11.08
N GLY A 17 -20.72 5.43 -11.80
CA GLY A 17 -22.03 4.92 -12.20
C GLY A 17 -22.94 4.43 -11.06
N ILE A 18 -22.39 4.23 -9.86
CA ILE A 18 -23.16 3.85 -8.66
C ILE A 18 -23.86 5.07 -8.02
N VAL A 19 -23.45 6.30 -8.36
CA VAL A 19 -23.85 7.52 -7.63
C VAL A 19 -25.20 8.10 -8.10
N ASP A 20 -25.67 7.79 -9.31
CA ASP A 20 -26.83 8.51 -9.90
C ASP A 20 -28.21 7.88 -9.62
N ASN A 21 -28.28 6.70 -9.00
CA ASN A 21 -29.55 6.06 -8.57
C ASN A 21 -29.64 5.92 -7.05
N LEU A 22 -29.27 6.98 -6.33
CA LEU A 22 -29.36 7.00 -4.88
C LEU A 22 -30.82 7.14 -4.42
N PRO A 23 -31.29 6.29 -3.48
CA PRO A 23 -32.56 6.54 -2.82
C PRO A 23 -32.52 7.92 -2.14
N PRO A 24 -33.65 8.66 -2.08
CA PRO A 24 -33.67 10.05 -1.62
C PRO A 24 -33.16 10.29 -0.19
N ASP A 25 -32.99 9.22 0.62
CA ASP A 25 -32.54 9.28 2.01
C ASP A 25 -31.04 8.91 2.19
N ALA A 26 -30.32 8.78 1.09
CA ALA A 26 -28.95 8.31 1.06
C ALA A 26 -27.97 9.43 1.50
N VAL A 27 -27.40 9.32 2.70
CA VAL A 27 -26.52 10.33 3.29
C VAL A 27 -25.07 10.16 2.80
N GLU A 28 -24.49 11.21 2.20
CA GLU A 28 -23.06 11.25 1.87
C GLU A 28 -22.22 11.38 3.15
N MET A 29 -21.22 10.51 3.30
CA MET A 29 -20.29 10.47 4.43
C MET A 29 -18.85 10.64 3.93
N SER A 30 -17.98 11.16 4.79
CA SER A 30 -16.55 11.32 4.50
C SER A 30 -15.70 10.62 5.54
N PHE A 31 -14.58 10.04 5.12
CA PHE A 31 -13.66 9.40 6.04
C PHE A 31 -12.19 9.56 5.65
N TYR A 32 -11.34 9.44 6.66
CA TYR A 32 -9.88 9.40 6.52
C TYR A 32 -9.38 8.01 6.92
N VAL A 33 -8.32 7.53 6.28
CA VAL A 33 -7.66 6.27 6.63
C VAL A 33 -6.30 6.60 7.24
N TYR A 34 -6.07 6.14 8.46
CA TYR A 34 -4.84 6.31 9.22
C TYR A 34 -4.13 4.96 9.33
N VAL A 35 -2.97 4.85 8.69
CA VAL A 35 -2.11 3.67 8.72
C VAL A 35 -1.09 3.82 9.85
N GLU A 36 -1.28 3.04 10.92
CA GLU A 36 -0.47 3.08 12.14
C GLU A 36 0.78 2.19 11.98
N THR A 37 1.92 2.78 11.66
CA THR A 37 3.18 2.04 11.55
C THR A 37 3.82 1.91 12.94
N PRO A 38 4.11 0.68 13.42
CA PRO A 38 4.80 0.53 14.68
C PRO A 38 6.18 1.22 14.59
N PRO A 39 6.63 1.89 15.66
CA PRO A 39 7.93 2.53 15.65
C PRO A 39 9.02 1.48 15.39
N PRO A 40 10.10 1.83 14.67
CA PRO A 40 11.18 0.89 14.39
C PRO A 40 11.74 0.34 15.70
N PRO A 41 12.10 -0.95 15.76
CA PRO A 41 12.67 -1.55 16.96
C PRO A 41 13.92 -0.75 17.35
N SER A 42 13.94 -0.19 18.56
CA SER A 42 15.07 0.59 19.03
C SER A 42 16.29 -0.31 19.19
N LEU A 43 17.29 -0.18 18.31
CA LEU A 43 18.47 -1.05 18.29
C LEU A 43 19.37 -0.93 19.55
N ASN A 44 19.14 0.04 20.43
CA ASN A 44 20.00 0.29 21.58
C ASN A 44 19.23 0.89 22.77
N VAL A 45 18.66 0.04 23.63
CA VAL A 45 18.13 0.51 24.92
C VAL A 45 18.49 -0.45 26.06
N ARG A 46 19.68 -0.27 26.64
CA ARG A 46 20.04 -0.81 27.98
C ARG A 46 19.55 0.08 29.14
N LYS A 47 18.56 0.95 28.92
CA LYS A 47 18.03 1.86 29.96
C LYS A 47 16.52 1.69 30.11
N SER A 48 16.09 1.06 31.20
CA SER A 48 14.72 0.61 31.50
C SER A 48 13.66 1.71 31.70
N SER A 49 13.90 2.96 31.30
CA SER A 49 13.04 4.12 31.62
C SER A 49 12.64 4.97 30.41
N ALA A 50 13.00 4.60 29.18
CA ALA A 50 12.61 5.38 28.02
C ALA A 50 11.13 5.16 27.69
N LYS A 51 10.34 6.25 27.61
CA LYS A 51 8.98 6.20 27.07
C LYS A 51 9.02 5.61 25.65
N PRO A 52 8.10 4.71 25.27
CA PRO A 52 8.08 4.17 23.92
C PRO A 52 7.94 5.31 22.90
N PRO A 53 8.68 5.26 21.79
CA PRO A 53 8.53 6.24 20.72
C PRO A 53 7.07 6.28 20.24
N PRO A 54 6.55 7.47 19.87
CA PRO A 54 5.19 7.61 19.38
C PRO A 54 4.99 6.79 18.09
N THR A 55 3.84 6.15 17.96
CA THR A 55 3.45 5.44 16.75
C THR A 55 3.40 6.43 15.58
N GLN A 56 4.07 6.09 14.48
CA GLN A 56 4.00 6.90 13.27
C GLN A 56 2.68 6.62 12.56
N THR A 57 1.96 7.66 12.15
CA THR A 57 0.69 7.51 11.46
C THR A 57 0.76 8.19 10.09
N THR A 58 0.40 7.46 9.05
CA THR A 58 0.25 8.00 7.69
C THR A 58 -1.23 8.22 7.42
N GLU A 59 -1.59 9.44 7.06
CA GLU A 59 -2.96 9.83 6.73
C GLU A 59 -3.20 9.70 5.22
N LEU A 60 -4.32 9.07 4.85
CA LEU A 60 -4.81 8.91 3.49
C LEU A 60 -6.25 9.45 3.41
N GLY A 61 -6.55 10.24 2.39
CA GLY A 61 -7.89 10.80 2.15
C GLY A 61 -7.90 12.33 2.07
N PRO A 62 -9.10 12.94 2.10
CA PRO A 62 -10.41 12.34 2.43
C PRO A 62 -11.01 11.48 1.31
N TYR A 63 -11.83 10.49 1.69
CA TYR A 63 -12.65 9.68 0.81
C TYR A 63 -14.13 9.86 1.13
N LYS A 64 -14.99 9.70 0.12
CA LYS A 64 -16.44 9.86 0.24
C LYS A 64 -17.16 8.57 -0.16
N PHE A 65 -18.26 8.28 0.52
CA PHE A 65 -19.16 7.18 0.17
C PHE A 65 -20.56 7.43 0.72
N ASN A 66 -21.54 6.64 0.30
CA ASN A 66 -22.92 6.78 0.74
C ASN A 66 -23.30 5.80 1.87
N SER A 67 -24.23 6.20 2.74
CA SER A 67 -24.86 5.35 3.76
C SER A 67 -25.34 3.97 3.27
N SER A 68 -25.74 3.86 2.00
CA SER A 68 -26.27 2.63 1.40
C SER A 68 -25.18 1.66 0.90
N ILE A 69 -23.90 1.99 1.07
CA ILE A 69 -22.80 1.13 0.60
C ILE A 69 -22.78 -0.21 1.35
N SER A 70 -22.46 -1.29 0.63
CA SER A 70 -22.25 -2.60 1.26
C SER A 70 -20.90 -2.66 1.98
N PHE A 71 -20.79 -3.52 3.00
CA PHE A 71 -19.51 -3.69 3.72
C PHE A 71 -18.34 -4.13 2.80
N PRO A 72 -18.53 -5.09 1.85
CA PRO A 72 -17.49 -5.43 0.87
C PRO A 72 -17.03 -4.24 0.01
N ASP A 73 -17.96 -3.40 -0.46
CA ASP A 73 -17.62 -2.25 -1.30
C ASP A 73 -16.91 -1.16 -0.49
N PHE A 74 -17.31 -0.97 0.77
CA PHE A 74 -16.58 -0.09 1.68
C PHE A 74 -15.12 -0.56 1.89
N LEU A 75 -14.90 -1.88 2.05
CA LEU A 75 -13.54 -2.44 2.10
C LEU A 75 -12.79 -2.25 0.78
N LEU A 76 -13.46 -2.32 -0.37
CA LEU A 76 -12.86 -2.05 -1.68
C LEU A 76 -12.36 -0.61 -1.79
N ILE A 77 -13.13 0.37 -1.30
CA ILE A 77 -12.69 1.78 -1.25
C ILE A 77 -11.44 1.92 -0.38
N ILE A 78 -11.40 1.29 0.80
CA ILE A 78 -10.21 1.30 1.67
C ILE A 78 -9.01 0.62 0.99
N ALA A 79 -9.25 -0.49 0.28
CA ALA A 79 -8.22 -1.24 -0.42
C ALA A 79 -7.57 -0.40 -1.51
N ASN A 80 -8.40 0.26 -2.32
CA ASN A 80 -7.99 1.18 -3.38
C ASN A 80 -7.23 2.39 -2.81
N ALA A 81 -7.71 2.98 -1.71
CA ALA A 81 -7.04 4.06 -1.00
C ALA A 81 -5.61 3.68 -0.56
N CYS A 82 -5.39 2.41 -0.24
CA CYS A 82 -4.10 1.89 0.22
C CYS A 82 -3.27 1.26 -0.91
N GLY A 83 -3.78 1.19 -2.14
CA GLY A 83 -3.12 0.53 -3.26
C GLY A 83 -2.94 -0.99 -3.07
N VAL A 84 -3.84 -1.65 -2.35
CA VAL A 84 -3.79 -3.10 -2.06
C VAL A 84 -5.10 -3.79 -2.46
N THR A 85 -5.07 -5.12 -2.55
CA THR A 85 -6.29 -5.92 -2.71
C THR A 85 -7.04 -6.06 -1.38
N THR A 86 -8.36 -6.17 -1.40
CA THR A 86 -9.23 -6.34 -0.21
C THR A 86 -8.78 -7.46 0.72
N ASN A 87 -8.35 -8.60 0.16
CA ASN A 87 -7.85 -9.76 0.91
C ASN A 87 -6.54 -9.51 1.68
N LYS A 88 -5.86 -8.38 1.42
CA LYS A 88 -4.60 -7.98 2.09
C LYS A 88 -4.80 -6.89 3.12
N LEU A 89 -6.04 -6.41 3.27
CA LEU A 89 -6.41 -5.50 4.33
C LEU A 89 -6.46 -6.24 5.68
N PRO A 90 -5.94 -5.64 6.77
CA PRO A 90 -5.92 -6.25 8.09
C PRO A 90 -7.26 -6.03 8.81
N THR A 91 -8.35 -6.52 8.22
CA THR A 91 -9.75 -6.27 8.63
C THR A 91 -10.01 -6.52 10.12
N THR A 92 -9.44 -7.58 10.69
CA THR A 92 -9.58 -7.95 12.12
C THR A 92 -9.08 -6.88 13.10
N SER A 93 -8.14 -6.05 12.67
CA SER A 93 -7.50 -5.02 13.49
C SER A 93 -7.96 -3.60 13.18
N MET A 94 -8.87 -3.44 12.20
CA MET A 94 -9.42 -2.15 11.85
C MET A 94 -10.26 -1.59 12.98
N LYS A 95 -10.10 -0.29 13.22
CA LYS A 95 -10.87 0.47 14.20
C LYS A 95 -11.38 1.74 13.57
N TRP A 96 -12.43 2.32 14.12
CA TRP A 96 -12.95 3.60 13.69
C TRP A 96 -13.28 4.48 14.90
N LYS A 97 -13.27 5.80 14.70
CA LYS A 97 -13.85 6.77 15.62
C LYS A 97 -14.36 7.98 14.87
N PHE A 98 -15.28 8.72 15.47
CA PHE A 98 -15.62 10.06 15.00
C PHE A 98 -14.43 11.01 15.15
N ASP A 99 -14.32 11.96 14.24
CA ASP A 99 -13.30 13.01 14.33
C ASP A 99 -13.53 13.92 15.56
N ARG A 100 -14.81 14.19 15.87
CA ARG A 100 -15.22 14.99 17.03
C ARG A 100 -16.12 14.22 18.00
N PRO A 101 -15.85 14.27 19.32
CA PRO A 101 -14.70 14.92 19.97
C PRO A 101 -13.39 14.14 19.74
N ALA A 102 -12.24 14.83 19.81
CA ALA A 102 -10.92 14.23 19.54
C ALA A 102 -10.62 12.97 20.40
N ASN A 103 -11.17 12.95 21.62
CA ASN A 103 -11.04 11.87 22.61
C ASN A 103 -12.07 10.74 22.44
N ALA A 104 -12.74 10.65 21.28
CA ALA A 104 -13.67 9.55 21.01
C ALA A 104 -12.97 8.19 21.09
N VAL A 105 -13.63 7.23 21.74
CA VAL A 105 -13.14 5.86 21.90
C VAL A 105 -13.13 5.17 20.52
N LYS A 106 -12.00 4.55 20.18
CA LYS A 106 -11.87 3.72 18.98
C LYS A 106 -12.72 2.45 19.13
N LYS A 107 -13.62 2.20 18.18
CA LYS A 107 -14.47 0.99 18.09
C LYS A 107 -13.94 0.07 17.00
N GLY A 108 -14.15 -1.25 17.11
CA GLY A 108 -13.73 -2.20 16.07
C GLY A 108 -14.56 -2.08 14.79
N LEU A 109 -13.94 -2.40 13.64
CA LEU A 109 -14.57 -2.41 12.30
C LEU A 109 -14.35 -3.75 11.56
N ALA A 110 -14.20 -4.85 12.30
CA ALA A 110 -13.78 -6.13 11.73
C ALA A 110 -14.88 -6.92 11.02
N THR A 111 -16.15 -6.66 11.35
CA THR A 111 -17.30 -7.46 10.89
C THR A 111 -18.36 -6.59 10.23
N LYS A 112 -19.18 -7.22 9.37
CA LYS A 112 -20.35 -6.56 8.76
C LYS A 112 -21.26 -5.93 9.82
N THR A 113 -21.51 -6.62 10.94
CA THR A 113 -22.32 -6.09 12.04
C THR A 113 -21.71 -4.82 12.65
N ALA A 114 -20.39 -4.77 12.83
CA ALA A 114 -19.73 -3.57 13.34
C ALA A 114 -19.81 -2.40 12.36
N PHE A 115 -19.77 -2.68 11.05
CA PHE A 115 -19.99 -1.71 9.99
C PHE A 115 -21.44 -1.19 9.98
N ASP A 116 -22.45 -2.07 10.07
CA ASP A 116 -23.86 -1.67 10.12
C ASP A 116 -24.11 -0.73 11.33
N VAL A 117 -23.52 -1.04 12.50
CA VAL A 117 -23.57 -0.19 13.70
C VAL A 117 -22.86 1.15 13.50
N MET A 118 -21.75 1.18 12.74
CA MET A 118 -21.06 2.41 12.39
C MET A 118 -21.94 3.31 11.51
N ILE A 119 -22.56 2.75 10.46
CA ILE A 119 -23.48 3.49 9.58
C ILE A 119 -24.66 4.03 10.37
N GLN A 120 -25.28 3.22 11.22
CA GLN A 120 -26.37 3.68 12.08
C GLN A 120 -25.94 4.85 12.97
N ALA A 121 -24.77 4.75 13.62
CA ALA A 121 -24.26 5.83 14.47
C ALA A 121 -23.93 7.12 13.70
N LEU A 122 -23.55 7.02 12.41
CA LEU A 122 -23.33 8.16 11.53
C LEU A 122 -24.65 8.82 11.13
N VAL A 123 -25.66 8.03 10.74
CA VAL A 123 -26.99 8.52 10.38
C VAL A 123 -27.67 9.21 11.58
N ASP A 124 -27.55 8.65 12.79
CA ASP A 124 -28.18 9.18 14.00
C ASP A 124 -27.66 10.57 14.42
N ARG A 125 -26.42 10.93 14.03
CA ARG A 125 -25.79 12.18 14.49
C ARG A 125 -26.35 13.46 13.85
N LYS A 126 -27.11 13.37 12.75
CA LYS A 126 -27.69 14.50 11.96
C LYS A 126 -26.70 15.56 11.44
N LYS A 127 -25.46 15.58 11.94
CA LYS A 127 -24.36 16.49 11.61
C LYS A 127 -23.03 15.75 11.81
N ASP A 128 -21.97 16.25 11.17
CA ASP A 128 -20.60 15.72 11.29
C ASP A 128 -20.46 14.26 10.82
N TYR A 129 -20.71 14.01 9.53
CA TYR A 129 -20.52 12.71 8.85
C TYR A 129 -19.05 12.39 8.55
N ILE A 130 -18.13 12.90 9.38
CA ILE A 130 -16.68 12.73 9.25
C ILE A 130 -16.18 11.77 10.33
N PHE A 131 -15.52 10.71 9.89
CA PHE A 131 -14.89 9.75 10.79
C PHE A 131 -13.52 9.31 10.29
N SER A 132 -12.79 8.61 11.14
CA SER A 132 -11.43 8.17 10.86
C SER A 132 -11.32 6.67 11.09
N VAL A 133 -10.78 5.96 10.11
CA VAL A 133 -10.46 4.53 10.18
C VAL A 133 -8.98 4.38 10.51
N PHE A 134 -8.66 3.57 11.51
CA PHE A 134 -7.30 3.27 11.96
C PHE A 134 -7.01 1.79 11.70
N MET A 135 -5.86 1.51 11.12
CA MET A 135 -5.43 0.14 10.86
C MET A 135 -3.91 0.03 10.84
N PRO A 136 -3.33 -1.15 11.13
CA PRO A 136 -1.91 -1.38 10.90
C PRO A 136 -1.58 -1.35 9.40
N PRO A 137 -0.29 -1.32 9.02
CA PRO A 137 0.10 -1.36 7.63
C PRO A 137 -0.49 -2.59 6.95
N PRO A 138 -1.14 -2.44 5.78
CA PRO A 138 -1.62 -3.60 5.05
C PRO A 138 -0.42 -4.49 4.73
N THR A 139 -0.66 -5.80 4.70
CA THR A 139 0.37 -6.74 4.27
C THR A 139 0.61 -6.48 2.79
N LEU A 140 1.58 -5.62 2.49
CA LEU A 140 2.16 -5.55 1.18
C LEU A 140 2.72 -6.94 0.93
N VAL A 141 1.99 -7.75 0.18
CA VAL A 141 2.65 -8.73 -0.66
C VAL A 141 3.55 -7.84 -1.48
N LYS A 142 4.86 -7.82 -1.15
CA LYS A 142 5.87 -7.34 -2.09
C LYS A 142 5.40 -7.97 -3.38
N ARG A 143 4.89 -7.15 -4.31
CA ARG A 143 4.43 -7.66 -5.58
C ARG A 143 5.66 -8.39 -6.08
N GLU A 144 5.66 -9.72 -5.97
CA GLU A 144 6.69 -10.55 -6.55
C GLU A 144 6.40 -10.31 -8.00
N LEU A 145 7.04 -9.28 -8.53
CA LEU A 145 6.90 -8.92 -9.91
C LEU A 145 7.24 -10.22 -10.63
N PRO A 146 6.36 -10.79 -11.46
CA PRO A 146 6.57 -12.12 -12.02
C PRO A 146 7.91 -12.29 -12.75
N TRP A 147 8.54 -11.18 -13.13
CA TRP A 147 9.86 -11.10 -13.74
C TRP A 147 11.04 -11.13 -12.76
N LEU A 148 10.80 -11.16 -11.45
CA LEU A 148 11.81 -11.38 -10.40
C LEU A 148 11.67 -12.78 -9.79
N LYS A 149 11.01 -13.71 -10.48
CA LYS A 149 11.21 -15.13 -10.22
C LYS A 149 12.64 -15.46 -10.64
N ASP A 150 13.40 -16.00 -9.70
CA ASP A 150 14.75 -16.53 -9.93
C ASP A 150 14.79 -17.28 -11.27
N GLU A 151 15.79 -16.96 -12.11
CA GLU A 151 15.99 -17.48 -13.46
C GLU A 151 16.15 -19.02 -13.56
N ASN A 152 15.96 -19.74 -12.45
CA ASN A 152 16.11 -21.18 -12.32
C ASN A 152 14.78 -21.96 -12.25
N GLU A 153 13.62 -21.31 -12.25
CA GLU A 153 12.34 -22.04 -12.31
C GLU A 153 11.94 -22.24 -13.79
N ALA A 154 12.07 -23.48 -14.27
CA ALA A 154 11.75 -23.85 -15.64
C ALA A 154 10.32 -23.41 -16.01
N PRO A 155 10.10 -22.80 -17.19
CA PRO A 155 8.78 -22.35 -17.60
C PRO A 155 7.81 -23.55 -17.66
N PRO A 156 6.58 -23.42 -17.11
CA PRO A 156 5.60 -24.48 -17.21
C PRO A 156 5.30 -24.76 -18.69
N PRO A 157 5.24 -26.04 -19.10
CA PRO A 157 4.83 -26.40 -20.45
C PRO A 157 3.35 -26.07 -20.62
N ASP A 158 3.02 -25.51 -21.78
CA ASP A 158 1.66 -25.50 -22.37
C ASP A 158 0.67 -24.42 -21.90
N PHE A 159 1.06 -23.14 -21.96
CA PHE A 159 0.09 -22.05 -22.10
C PHE A 159 0.17 -21.44 -23.51
N GLU A 160 -0.50 -22.08 -24.46
CA GLU A 160 -0.74 -21.53 -25.80
C GLU A 160 -1.75 -20.37 -25.71
N TYR A 161 -1.23 -19.15 -25.61
CA TYR A 161 -2.05 -17.94 -25.68
C TYR A 161 -2.49 -17.72 -27.14
N ASN A 162 -3.77 -18.00 -27.41
CA ASN A 162 -4.37 -17.93 -28.75
C ASN A 162 -4.54 -16.46 -29.18
N LEU A 163 -3.48 -15.92 -29.80
CA LEU A 163 -3.33 -14.52 -30.23
C LEU A 163 -3.81 -14.33 -31.68
N SER A 164 -5.08 -14.64 -31.97
CA SER A 164 -5.58 -14.65 -33.35
C SER A 164 -6.64 -13.59 -33.69
N ASN A 165 -7.08 -12.75 -32.74
CA ASN A 165 -8.15 -11.75 -33.00
C ASN A 165 -7.83 -10.31 -32.52
N ALA A 166 -6.63 -9.79 -32.78
CA ALA A 166 -6.35 -8.35 -32.62
C ALA A 166 -5.76 -7.74 -33.90
N THR A 167 -6.65 -7.01 -34.57
CA THR A 167 -6.51 -6.30 -35.84
C THR A 167 -5.38 -5.24 -35.85
N SER A 168 -4.41 -5.45 -36.74
CA SER A 168 -3.70 -4.45 -37.55
C SER A 168 -3.28 -3.12 -36.89
N SER A 169 -2.34 -3.18 -35.96
CA SER A 169 -1.24 -2.21 -35.90
C SER A 169 0.01 -3.02 -35.59
N ALA A 170 1.08 -2.88 -36.37
CA ALA A 170 2.27 -3.73 -36.30
C ALA A 170 3.01 -3.59 -34.96
N THR A 171 2.47 -4.22 -33.92
CA THR A 171 3.07 -4.41 -32.61
C THR A 171 4.14 -5.48 -32.74
N LYS A 172 5.31 -5.07 -33.23
CA LYS A 172 6.53 -5.84 -32.98
C LYS A 172 6.53 -6.22 -31.50
N SER A 173 6.73 -7.50 -31.21
CA SER A 173 6.77 -7.99 -29.83
C SER A 173 7.72 -7.11 -29.03
N ILE A 174 7.46 -6.88 -27.75
CA ILE A 174 8.37 -6.12 -26.87
C ILE A 174 9.80 -6.68 -26.98
N ARG A 175 9.94 -8.00 -27.17
CA ARG A 175 11.22 -8.66 -27.46
C ARG A 175 11.86 -8.16 -28.75
N ASP A 176 11.11 -8.10 -29.85
CA ASP A 176 11.61 -7.60 -31.14
C ASP A 176 11.99 -6.12 -31.06
N GLN A 177 11.27 -5.33 -30.27
CA GLN A 177 11.60 -3.94 -30.03
C GLN A 177 12.93 -3.81 -29.28
N ILE A 178 13.16 -4.62 -28.23
CA ILE A 178 14.42 -4.65 -27.49
C ILE A 178 15.57 -5.09 -28.41
N VAL A 179 15.40 -6.18 -29.16
CA VAL A 179 16.42 -6.68 -30.10
C VAL A 179 16.74 -5.63 -31.17
N SER A 180 15.74 -4.90 -31.65
CA SER A 180 15.95 -3.83 -32.64
C SER A 180 16.75 -2.65 -32.08
N ILE A 181 16.53 -2.29 -30.81
CA ILE A 181 17.26 -1.21 -30.14
C ILE A 181 18.70 -1.63 -29.87
N ASP A 182 18.91 -2.86 -29.39
CA ASP A 182 20.24 -3.41 -29.12
C ASP A 182 21.06 -3.54 -30.41
N THR A 183 20.44 -4.02 -31.50
CA THR A 183 21.11 -4.15 -32.79
C THR A 183 21.53 -2.79 -33.36
N ALA A 184 20.64 -1.78 -33.27
CA ALA A 184 20.90 -0.45 -33.81
C ALA A 184 21.94 0.36 -33.02
N SER A 185 22.22 0.00 -31.76
CA SER A 185 23.15 0.72 -30.89
C SER A 185 24.44 -0.04 -30.58
N ASN A 186 24.64 -1.24 -31.15
CA ASN A 186 25.78 -2.08 -30.83
C ASN A 186 27.10 -1.47 -31.31
N ASP A 187 27.13 -0.90 -32.51
CA ASP A 187 28.31 -0.24 -33.06
C ASP A 187 28.74 0.94 -32.16
N ASP A 188 27.78 1.76 -31.72
CA ASP A 188 28.02 2.85 -30.78
C ASP A 188 28.48 2.38 -29.40
N LEU A 189 27.99 1.23 -28.94
CA LEU A 189 28.40 0.61 -27.68
C LEU A 189 29.85 0.12 -27.75
N ASN A 190 30.24 -0.52 -28.85
CA ASN A 190 31.61 -0.99 -29.05
C ASN A 190 32.58 0.19 -29.12
N GLU A 191 32.22 1.28 -29.81
CA GLU A 191 33.02 2.51 -29.82
C GLU A 191 33.19 3.11 -28.42
N LEU A 192 32.14 3.11 -27.60
CA LEU A 192 32.22 3.55 -26.20
C LEU A 192 33.09 2.62 -25.34
N LEU A 193 33.02 1.30 -25.56
CA LEU A 193 33.86 0.32 -24.84
C LEU A 193 35.34 0.45 -25.19
N GLU A 194 35.65 0.76 -26.45
CA GLU A 194 37.01 1.03 -26.92
C GLU A 194 37.55 2.36 -26.37
N ALA A 195 36.72 3.41 -26.33
CA ALA A 195 37.11 4.70 -25.80
C ALA A 195 37.28 4.71 -24.26
N TYR A 196 36.50 3.89 -23.55
CA TYR A 196 36.52 3.80 -22.10
C TYR A 196 36.80 2.36 -21.63
N PRO A 197 38.03 1.85 -21.82
CA PRO A 197 38.41 0.51 -21.37
C PRO A 197 38.41 0.40 -19.84
N VAL A 198 38.35 -0.82 -19.31
CA VAL A 198 38.50 -1.05 -17.87
C VAL A 198 39.91 -0.62 -17.45
N ASN A 199 40.03 0.07 -16.30
CA ASN A 199 41.26 0.70 -15.82
C ASN A 199 41.74 1.90 -16.66
N ASN A 200 40.85 2.59 -17.38
CA ASN A 200 41.23 3.79 -18.12
C ASN A 200 41.67 4.97 -17.23
N HIS A 201 41.40 4.92 -15.92
CA HIS A 201 41.76 5.98 -14.98
C HIS A 201 42.54 5.46 -13.75
N PRO A 202 43.72 6.01 -13.42
CA PRO A 202 44.63 5.45 -12.40
C PRO A 202 44.07 5.50 -10.97
N LEU A 203 43.20 6.47 -10.66
CA LEU A 203 42.60 6.60 -9.32
C LEU A 203 41.50 5.56 -9.02
N PHE A 204 41.00 4.86 -10.05
CA PHE A 204 39.87 3.94 -9.91
C PHE A 204 40.17 2.61 -10.64
N PRO A 205 41.09 1.80 -10.09
CA PRO A 205 41.38 0.48 -10.65
C PRO A 205 40.10 -0.39 -10.64
N GLY A 206 39.96 -1.21 -11.66
CA GLY A 206 38.83 -2.10 -11.91
C GLY A 206 37.61 -1.43 -12.56
N LYS A 207 37.64 -0.11 -12.81
CA LYS A 207 36.48 0.65 -13.28
C LYS A 207 36.70 1.30 -14.64
N ARG A 208 35.61 1.60 -15.33
CA ARG A 208 35.57 2.46 -16.52
C ARG A 208 35.12 3.84 -16.09
N ILE A 209 35.96 4.85 -16.22
CA ILE A 209 35.67 6.18 -15.71
C ILE A 209 35.50 7.17 -16.85
N PHE A 210 34.39 7.88 -16.84
CA PHE A 210 34.23 9.10 -17.63
C PHE A 210 34.63 10.31 -16.78
N GLN A 211 35.45 11.19 -17.34
CA GLN A 211 35.87 12.43 -16.69
C GLN A 211 35.39 13.63 -17.50
N ASN A 212 34.73 14.58 -16.84
CA ASN A 212 34.41 15.89 -17.40
C ASN A 212 34.67 16.99 -16.37
N GLU A 213 34.29 18.23 -16.69
CA GLU A 213 34.44 19.40 -15.81
C GLU A 213 33.67 19.27 -14.48
N ALA A 214 32.59 18.49 -14.44
CA ALA A 214 31.77 18.26 -13.25
C ALA A 214 32.31 17.16 -12.32
N GLY A 215 33.26 16.33 -12.78
CA GLY A 215 33.93 15.31 -11.96
C GLY A 215 34.11 13.97 -12.67
N PHE A 216 34.26 12.91 -11.87
CA PHE A 216 34.44 11.53 -12.32
C PHE A 216 33.12 10.76 -12.23
N PHE A 217 32.83 9.92 -13.21
CA PHE A 217 31.63 9.09 -13.25
C PHE A 217 31.96 7.65 -13.62
N ASP A 218 31.41 6.71 -12.86
CA ASP A 218 31.55 5.27 -13.13
C ASP A 218 30.68 4.87 -14.33
N LEU A 219 31.27 4.26 -15.37
CA LEU A 219 30.58 3.79 -16.55
C LEU A 219 30.29 2.28 -16.44
N ASN A 220 29.25 1.94 -15.68
CA ASN A 220 28.70 0.59 -15.68
C ASN A 220 28.05 0.26 -17.04
N ASP A 221 27.90 -1.04 -17.32
CA ASP A 221 27.37 -1.55 -18.59
C ASP A 221 26.00 -0.94 -18.95
N ILE A 222 25.13 -0.73 -17.95
CA ILE A 222 23.82 -0.09 -18.15
C ILE A 222 23.98 1.35 -18.67
N ARG A 223 24.92 2.12 -18.10
CA ARG A 223 25.15 3.51 -18.52
C ARG A 223 25.76 3.58 -19.91
N LEU A 224 26.67 2.66 -20.24
CA LEU A 224 27.25 2.54 -21.58
C LEU A 224 26.17 2.23 -22.62
N ARG A 225 25.24 1.32 -22.34
CA ARG A 225 24.10 1.03 -23.23
C ARG A 225 23.16 2.22 -23.42
N VAL A 226 22.80 2.91 -22.33
CA VAL A 226 21.97 4.13 -22.41
C VAL A 226 22.68 5.21 -23.23
N TRP A 227 23.99 5.37 -23.05
CA TRP A 227 24.79 6.31 -23.83
C TRP A 227 24.87 5.90 -25.30
N ALA A 228 25.11 4.63 -25.61
CA ALA A 228 25.12 4.11 -26.97
C ALA A 228 23.80 4.38 -27.71
N VAL A 229 22.65 4.11 -27.06
CA VAL A 229 21.33 4.41 -27.64
C VAL A 229 21.13 5.90 -27.89
N ALA A 230 21.61 6.76 -26.98
CA ALA A 230 21.52 8.20 -27.18
C ALA A 230 22.46 8.69 -28.30
N LYS A 231 23.63 8.07 -28.45
CA LYS A 231 24.60 8.35 -29.52
C LYS A 231 24.04 7.93 -30.87
N ALA A 232 23.43 6.74 -30.97
CA ALA A 232 22.71 6.27 -32.17
C ALA A 232 21.60 7.23 -32.61
N LYS A 233 20.96 7.93 -31.66
CA LYS A 233 19.93 8.94 -31.91
C LYS A 233 20.47 10.34 -32.20
N GLY A 234 21.79 10.54 -32.20
CA GLY A 234 22.42 11.86 -32.35
C GLY A 234 22.21 12.80 -31.16
N GLN A 235 21.81 12.28 -29.99
CA GLN A 235 21.56 13.05 -28.76
C GLN A 235 22.77 13.10 -27.82
N ALA A 236 23.79 12.31 -28.10
CA ALA A 236 25.02 12.23 -27.32
C ALA A 236 26.20 12.04 -28.27
N THR A 237 27.40 12.42 -27.82
CA THR A 237 28.66 12.14 -28.52
C THR A 237 29.54 11.27 -27.64
N ILE A 238 30.66 10.77 -28.17
CA ILE A 238 31.62 9.98 -27.40
C ILE A 238 32.16 10.70 -26.15
N ASN A 239 32.20 12.04 -26.17
CA ASN A 239 32.70 12.88 -25.08
C ASN A 239 31.60 13.62 -24.33
N THR A 240 30.36 13.61 -24.84
CA THR A 240 29.23 14.33 -24.26
C THR A 240 28.11 13.34 -23.97
N PRO A 241 27.93 12.92 -22.71
CA PRO A 241 26.86 11.99 -22.34
C PRO A 241 25.48 12.64 -22.55
N PRO A 242 24.42 11.83 -22.70
CA PRO A 242 23.07 12.34 -22.90
C PRO A 242 22.61 13.24 -21.73
N ALA A 243 22.07 14.42 -22.08
CA ALA A 243 21.61 15.42 -21.12
C ALA A 243 20.49 14.92 -20.19
N SER A 244 19.67 13.98 -20.66
CA SER A 244 18.51 13.42 -19.94
C SER A 244 18.87 12.36 -18.90
N SER A 245 20.16 12.00 -18.75
CA SER A 245 20.56 11.12 -17.67
C SER A 245 20.49 11.86 -16.34
N HIS A 246 19.33 11.78 -15.69
CA HIS A 246 19.06 12.00 -14.26
C HIS A 246 20.07 11.31 -13.29
N SER A 247 21.16 10.74 -13.80
CA SER A 247 22.09 9.83 -13.16
C SER A 247 23.53 10.32 -13.12
N PHE A 248 23.93 11.37 -13.86
CA PHE A 248 25.34 11.81 -13.78
C PHE A 248 25.56 12.76 -12.60
N LYS A 249 24.84 13.88 -12.54
CA LYS A 249 25.15 14.99 -11.61
C LYS A 249 25.21 14.57 -10.12
N ASN A 250 24.34 13.66 -9.69
CA ASN A 250 24.28 13.20 -8.29
C ASN A 250 25.12 11.94 -8.01
N GLN A 251 25.72 11.32 -9.03
CA GLN A 251 26.46 10.07 -8.91
C GLN A 251 27.93 10.22 -9.33
N SER A 252 28.48 11.43 -9.16
CA SER A 252 29.92 11.64 -9.29
C SER A 252 30.64 10.89 -8.18
N ILE A 253 31.64 10.10 -8.55
CA ILE A 253 32.49 9.40 -7.59
C ILE A 253 33.59 10.34 -7.13
N LYS A 254 33.79 10.38 -5.82
CA LYS A 254 34.91 11.13 -5.24
C LYS A 254 36.19 10.31 -5.39
N PRO A 255 37.31 10.92 -5.83
CA PRO A 255 38.59 10.22 -5.83
C PRO A 255 38.91 9.70 -4.43
N PRO A 256 39.50 8.50 -4.30
CA PRO A 256 39.98 8.00 -3.03
C PRO A 256 40.85 9.06 -2.36
N ARG A 257 40.62 9.33 -1.08
CA ARG A 257 41.49 10.27 -0.36
C ARG A 257 42.86 9.63 -0.28
N ALA A 258 43.92 10.43 -0.44
CA ALA A 258 45.30 9.93 -0.36
C ALA A 258 45.61 9.16 0.93
N SER A 259 44.84 9.40 2.01
CA SER A 259 44.90 8.63 3.27
C SER A 259 44.57 7.14 3.11
N ASP A 260 43.77 6.77 2.12
CA ASP A 260 43.26 5.40 1.96
C ASP A 260 44.25 4.53 1.16
N LEU A 261 45.14 5.13 0.37
CA LEU A 261 46.12 4.41 -0.45
C LEU A 261 47.36 3.95 0.33
N PHE A 262 47.54 4.41 1.57
CA PHE A 262 48.66 4.04 2.44
C PHE A 262 48.25 3.24 3.67
N ALA A 263 47.01 2.71 3.72
CA ALA A 263 46.67 1.71 4.72
C ALA A 263 47.59 0.50 4.50
N PRO A 264 48.50 0.15 5.45
CA PRO A 264 49.37 -1.00 5.29
C PRO A 264 48.51 -2.24 5.12
N SER A 265 48.62 -2.87 3.95
CA SER A 265 48.07 -4.20 3.69
C SER A 265 48.63 -5.15 4.74
N VAL A 266 47.83 -5.40 5.78
CA VAL A 266 48.13 -6.45 6.75
C VAL A 266 47.93 -7.76 5.98
N PRO A 267 48.94 -8.63 5.86
CA PRO A 267 48.82 -9.87 5.12
C PRO A 267 47.66 -10.68 5.71
N ALA A 268 46.63 -10.91 4.90
CA ALA A 268 45.51 -11.76 5.26
C ALA A 268 46.03 -13.19 5.45
N GLU A 269 46.10 -13.61 6.71
CA GLU A 269 46.46 -14.97 7.08
C GLU A 269 45.36 -15.91 6.59
N ASN A 270 45.76 -16.82 5.70
CA ASN A 270 44.95 -17.85 5.07
C ASN A 270 44.24 -18.70 6.14
N SER A 271 43.00 -18.36 6.46
CA SER A 271 42.13 -19.16 7.31
C SER A 271 41.21 -19.99 6.42
N SER A 272 41.67 -21.20 6.11
CA SER A 272 40.91 -22.24 5.44
C SER A 272 39.59 -22.55 6.18
N SER A 273 38.48 -22.44 5.46
CA SER A 273 37.25 -23.25 5.59
C SER A 273 36.77 -23.61 7.01
N GLN A 274 35.87 -22.81 7.57
CA GLN A 274 34.87 -23.30 8.51
C GLN A 274 33.46 -22.81 8.13
N ASN A 275 32.61 -23.79 7.80
CA ASN A 275 31.18 -23.66 7.56
C ASN A 275 30.46 -23.08 8.80
N PRO A 276 29.70 -21.98 8.69
CA PRO A 276 28.95 -21.43 9.82
C PRO A 276 27.67 -22.21 10.17
N TYR A 277 27.37 -23.34 9.51
CA TYR A 277 26.10 -24.04 9.63
C TYR A 277 26.04 -25.15 10.69
N LEU A 278 27.15 -25.53 11.35
CA LEU A 278 27.16 -26.66 12.30
C LEU A 278 27.25 -26.29 13.79
N GLN A 279 27.27 -25.01 14.17
CA GLN A 279 27.30 -24.64 15.60
C GLN A 279 25.92 -24.52 16.27
N LEU A 280 24.81 -24.74 15.54
CA LEU A 280 23.46 -24.56 16.10
C LEU A 280 22.83 -25.83 16.70
N LEU A 281 23.50 -26.99 16.67
CA LEU A 281 22.83 -28.28 16.95
C LEU A 281 23.27 -29.02 18.22
N LEU A 282 24.24 -28.53 19.00
CA LEU A 282 24.70 -29.26 20.18
C LEU A 282 24.97 -28.30 21.35
N GLY A 283 24.02 -28.19 22.28
CA GLY A 283 24.33 -27.83 23.66
C GLY A 283 23.36 -26.90 24.38
N GLN A 284 22.21 -27.41 24.83
CA GLN A 284 21.53 -26.91 26.04
C GLN A 284 20.83 -28.08 26.75
N PRO A 285 21.35 -28.58 27.89
CA PRO A 285 20.60 -29.48 28.75
C PRO A 285 19.71 -28.68 29.73
N ASN A 286 18.45 -29.11 29.82
CA ASN A 286 17.53 -29.04 30.96
C ASN A 286 17.73 -27.96 32.03
N VAL A 287 16.76 -27.04 32.13
CA VAL A 287 16.23 -26.64 33.45
C VAL A 287 14.71 -26.56 33.37
N LEU A 288 14.05 -27.60 33.86
CA LEU A 288 12.65 -27.56 34.27
C LEU A 288 12.56 -26.62 35.48
N GLN A 289 11.81 -25.52 35.37
CA GLN A 289 11.29 -24.83 36.56
C GLN A 289 9.75 -24.88 36.55
N PRO A 290 9.14 -25.33 37.66
CA PRO A 290 7.70 -25.27 37.81
C PRO A 290 7.25 -23.82 38.02
N LEU A 291 6.24 -23.41 37.25
CA LEU A 291 5.55 -22.13 37.39
C LEU A 291 4.72 -22.14 38.68
N VAL A 292 5.35 -21.77 39.80
CA VAL A 292 4.62 -21.50 41.04
C VAL A 292 4.12 -20.07 40.98
N ASN A 293 2.80 -19.95 40.98
CA ASN A 293 2.05 -18.71 41.03
C ASN A 293 1.81 -18.34 42.51
N PRO A 294 2.35 -17.23 43.04
CA PRO A 294 1.75 -16.60 44.19
C PRO A 294 1.22 -15.21 43.84
N TYR A 295 -0.11 -15.11 43.89
CA TYR A 295 -0.79 -13.88 44.27
C TYR A 295 -0.16 -13.33 45.55
N GLN A 296 0.55 -12.20 45.46
CA GLN A 296 0.73 -11.32 46.61
C GLN A 296 -0.07 -10.05 46.37
N GLN A 297 -1.18 -9.99 47.10
CA GLN A 297 -1.94 -8.78 47.38
C GLN A 297 -1.02 -7.79 48.08
N LEU A 298 -0.80 -6.64 47.45
CA LEU A 298 -0.21 -5.47 48.10
C LEU A 298 -1.34 -4.52 48.52
N PRO A 299 -1.53 -4.26 49.83
CA PRO A 299 -2.43 -3.21 50.29
C PRO A 299 -1.78 -1.85 50.06
N PHE A 300 -2.42 -1.00 49.24
CA PHE A 300 -2.05 0.41 49.10
C PHE A 300 -2.45 1.19 50.35
N PRO A 301 -1.54 1.89 51.04
CA PRO A 301 -1.89 2.89 52.02
C PRO A 301 -2.15 4.24 51.32
N TYR A 302 -3.41 4.69 51.30
CA TYR A 302 -3.70 6.11 51.51
C TYR A 302 -3.53 6.38 53.02
N PRO A 303 -3.09 7.56 53.50
CA PRO A 303 -3.52 8.89 53.01
C PRO A 303 -2.46 10.01 53.08
N TYR A 304 -2.58 11.05 52.26
CA TYR A 304 -2.29 12.42 52.71
C TYR A 304 -3.23 13.38 52.00
N ALA A 305 -4.17 13.95 52.76
CA ALA A 305 -4.95 15.09 52.35
C ALA A 305 -4.05 16.35 52.39
N PRO A 306 -4.07 17.21 51.36
CA PRO A 306 -3.35 18.47 51.40
C PRO A 306 -4.02 19.46 52.38
N PRO A 307 -3.23 20.37 52.99
CA PRO A 307 -3.73 21.34 53.96
C PRO A 307 -4.70 22.31 53.30
N GLN A 308 -5.84 22.52 53.95
CA GLN A 308 -6.81 23.55 53.56
C GLN A 308 -6.21 24.93 53.79
N THR A 309 -5.83 25.60 52.71
CA THR A 309 -5.61 27.05 52.74
C THR A 309 -6.98 27.73 52.82
N ALA A 310 -7.26 28.31 53.98
CA ALA A 310 -8.40 29.18 54.22
C ALA A 310 -8.31 30.42 53.31
N TYR A 311 -9.05 30.41 52.21
CA TYR A 311 -9.46 31.63 51.54
C TYR A 311 -10.98 31.66 51.49
N GLY A 312 -11.55 32.64 52.21
CA GLY A 312 -12.98 32.86 52.29
C GLY A 312 -13.56 33.13 50.90
N TYR A 313 -14.45 32.24 50.48
CA TYR A 313 -15.34 32.46 49.35
C TYR A 313 -16.79 32.46 49.85
N PRO A 314 -17.64 33.36 49.34
CA PRO A 314 -18.96 33.62 49.90
C PRO A 314 -19.91 32.43 49.70
N HIS A 315 -20.73 32.24 50.74
CA HIS A 315 -21.73 31.21 50.90
C HIS A 315 -22.63 31.03 49.66
N PHE A 316 -22.56 29.84 49.05
CA PHE A 316 -23.62 29.34 48.19
C PHE A 316 -24.63 28.51 49.02
N PRO A 317 -25.93 28.61 48.73
CA PRO A 317 -26.96 27.88 49.47
C PRO A 317 -26.83 26.37 49.28
N HIS A 318 -26.91 25.65 50.41
CA HIS A 318 -26.88 24.19 50.50
C HIS A 318 -27.97 23.55 49.63
N PHE A 319 -27.55 22.72 48.68
CA PHE A 319 -28.43 21.71 48.10
C PHE A 319 -28.36 20.44 48.95
N PRO A 320 -29.51 19.80 49.27
CA PRO A 320 -29.54 18.57 50.05
C PRO A 320 -28.88 17.42 49.25
N VAL A 321 -27.88 16.81 49.88
CA VAL A 321 -27.19 15.61 49.39
C VAL A 321 -28.17 14.42 49.47
N PRO A 322 -28.38 13.67 48.38
CA PRO A 322 -29.23 12.49 48.41
C PRO A 322 -28.57 11.33 49.19
N PRO A 323 -29.37 10.41 49.77
CA PRO A 323 -28.86 9.32 50.59
C PRO A 323 -28.02 8.35 49.76
N ALA A 324 -26.83 8.04 50.25
CA ALA A 324 -25.98 6.99 49.71
C ALA A 324 -26.62 5.62 49.98
N HIS A 325 -27.31 5.08 48.97
CA HIS A 325 -27.75 3.69 48.94
C HIS A 325 -27.16 2.94 47.75
N HIS A 326 -26.87 1.67 48.03
CA HIS A 326 -26.58 0.55 47.13
C HIS A 326 -25.09 0.25 46.89
N GLY A 327 -24.66 -0.84 47.53
CA GLY A 327 -23.42 -1.53 47.23
C GLY A 327 -23.43 -2.14 45.82
N PRO A 328 -22.28 -2.71 45.40
CA PRO A 328 -22.11 -3.23 44.05
C PRO A 328 -23.08 -4.40 43.77
N PRO A 329 -23.66 -4.46 42.55
CA PRO A 329 -24.51 -5.58 42.17
C PRO A 329 -23.70 -6.89 42.10
N PRO A 330 -24.31 -8.04 42.44
CA PRO A 330 -23.67 -9.35 42.28
C PRO A 330 -23.32 -9.62 40.81
N ALA A 331 -22.20 -10.29 40.60
CA ALA A 331 -21.68 -10.64 39.28
C ALA A 331 -22.70 -11.49 38.48
N PRO A 332 -22.85 -11.25 37.17
CA PRO A 332 -23.74 -12.03 36.33
C PRO A 332 -23.24 -13.48 36.25
N GLN A 333 -24.13 -14.43 36.58
CA GLN A 333 -23.89 -15.85 36.37
C GLN A 333 -23.76 -16.12 34.87
N ALA A 334 -22.77 -16.94 34.51
CA ALA A 334 -22.53 -17.36 33.14
C ALA A 334 -23.76 -18.12 32.60
N PRO A 335 -24.24 -17.82 31.38
CA PRO A 335 -25.34 -18.56 30.80
C PRO A 335 -24.92 -20.00 30.54
N GLU A 336 -25.75 -20.93 31.01
CA GLU A 336 -25.66 -22.35 30.72
C GLU A 336 -25.62 -22.56 29.19
N SER A 337 -24.75 -23.46 28.76
CA SER A 337 -24.55 -23.82 27.36
C SER A 337 -25.86 -24.31 26.75
N LEU A 338 -26.47 -23.49 25.89
CA LEU A 338 -27.54 -23.91 24.98
C LEU A 338 -26.93 -24.88 23.95
N SER A 339 -26.97 -26.17 24.27
CA SER A 339 -26.83 -27.25 23.30
C SER A 339 -28.05 -27.21 22.38
N VAL A 340 -27.86 -26.64 21.18
CA VAL A 340 -28.86 -26.70 20.11
C VAL A 340 -28.81 -28.13 19.54
N GLU A 341 -29.76 -28.96 19.96
CA GLU A 341 -30.04 -30.25 19.33
C GLU A 341 -30.63 -29.97 17.93
N LEU A 342 -29.87 -30.33 16.89
CA LEU A 342 -30.36 -30.32 15.51
C LEU A 342 -31.36 -31.48 15.34
N PRO A 343 -32.50 -31.26 14.65
CA PRO A 343 -33.56 -32.28 14.51
C PRO A 343 -33.17 -33.58 13.78
N ARG A 344 -31.96 -33.65 13.17
CA ARG A 344 -31.40 -34.85 12.55
C ARG A 344 -29.90 -34.69 12.30
N ASP A 345 -29.15 -35.78 12.43
CA ASP A 345 -27.76 -35.85 12.00
C ASP A 345 -27.70 -35.85 10.46
N ILE A 346 -27.18 -34.78 9.86
CA ILE A 346 -26.93 -34.68 8.41
C ILE A 346 -25.47 -35.06 8.18
N SER A 347 -25.22 -36.07 7.35
CA SER A 347 -23.86 -36.46 7.02
C SER A 347 -23.19 -35.44 6.10
N LEU A 348 -21.86 -35.36 6.14
CA LEU A 348 -21.09 -34.43 5.33
C LEU A 348 -21.28 -34.69 3.83
N GLU A 349 -21.57 -35.93 3.43
CA GLU A 349 -21.97 -36.26 2.06
C GLU A 349 -23.32 -35.62 1.67
N GLU A 350 -24.33 -35.67 2.54
CA GLU A 350 -25.67 -35.15 2.23
C GLU A 350 -25.67 -33.64 2.01
N TYR A 351 -24.80 -32.91 2.71
CA TYR A 351 -24.63 -31.46 2.53
C TYR A 351 -24.04 -31.10 1.15
N CYS A 352 -23.12 -31.92 0.62
CA CYS A 352 -22.45 -31.64 -0.66
C CYS A 352 -23.36 -31.84 -1.88
N TYR A 353 -24.40 -32.67 -1.79
CA TYR A 353 -25.31 -32.94 -2.91
C TYR A 353 -26.53 -32.01 -2.98
N GLN A 354 -26.73 -31.15 -1.99
CA GLN A 354 -27.93 -30.31 -1.87
C GLN A 354 -27.70 -28.85 -2.27
N VAL A 355 -26.95 -28.62 -3.35
CA VAL A 355 -26.82 -27.32 -4.00
C VAL A 355 -27.78 -27.26 -5.19
N PRO A 356 -28.95 -26.60 -5.07
CA PRO A 356 -29.83 -26.40 -6.21
C PRO A 356 -29.32 -25.24 -7.06
N GLY A 357 -28.91 -25.50 -8.30
CA GLY A 357 -28.72 -24.42 -9.29
C GLY A 357 -27.60 -24.61 -10.32
N ARG A 358 -27.71 -25.63 -11.17
CA ARG A 358 -27.12 -25.59 -12.52
C ARG A 358 -28.12 -26.18 -13.51
N GLY A 359 -28.97 -25.31 -14.04
CA GLY A 359 -29.81 -25.63 -15.18
C GLY A 359 -28.92 -25.90 -16.39
N VAL A 360 -28.98 -27.14 -16.87
CA VAL A 360 -28.45 -27.56 -18.16
C VAL A 360 -29.37 -26.97 -19.23
N VAL A 361 -28.86 -26.02 -20.02
CA VAL A 361 -29.54 -25.56 -21.23
C VAL A 361 -29.30 -26.62 -22.29
N GLY A 362 -30.39 -27.30 -22.66
CA GLY A 362 -30.42 -28.21 -23.81
C GLY A 362 -30.50 -27.42 -25.10
N ASP A 363 -29.69 -27.84 -26.06
CA ASP A 363 -29.81 -27.48 -27.46
C ASP A 363 -31.08 -28.11 -28.04
N ASP A 364 -31.99 -27.31 -28.60
CA ASP A 364 -32.85 -27.80 -29.67
C ASP A 364 -33.41 -26.71 -30.60
N GLU A 365 -33.37 -27.08 -31.88
CA GLU A 365 -34.11 -26.67 -33.08
C GLU A 365 -34.79 -25.30 -33.25
N SER A 366 -34.34 -24.61 -34.31
CA SER A 366 -35.13 -24.29 -35.52
C SER A 366 -36.55 -23.72 -35.35
N ALA A 367 -36.69 -22.39 -35.48
CA ALA A 367 -37.88 -21.80 -36.10
C ALA A 367 -37.64 -20.39 -36.67
N THR A 368 -37.84 -20.31 -37.97
CA THR A 368 -37.95 -19.15 -38.86
C THR A 368 -39.04 -18.16 -38.41
N VAL A 369 -38.73 -16.88 -38.13
CA VAL A 369 -39.75 -15.81 -38.08
C VAL A 369 -39.21 -14.46 -38.61
N ALA A 370 -39.81 -14.06 -39.73
CA ALA A 370 -40.11 -12.74 -40.28
C ALA A 370 -39.33 -11.48 -39.82
N GLN A 371 -38.69 -10.85 -40.81
CA GLN A 371 -38.33 -9.43 -40.82
C GLN A 371 -39.59 -8.55 -40.83
N GLY A 372 -39.65 -7.59 -39.90
CA GLY A 372 -40.58 -6.47 -39.90
C GLY A 372 -39.84 -5.17 -39.59
N PRO A 373 -40.19 -4.04 -40.23
CA PRO A 373 -39.37 -2.82 -40.21
C PRO A 373 -39.72 -1.94 -39.00
N TYR A 374 -38.71 -1.40 -38.32
CA TYR A 374 -38.89 -0.29 -37.36
C TYR A 374 -38.36 1.02 -37.96
N PRO A 375 -39.12 2.12 -37.84
CA PRO A 375 -38.76 3.40 -38.43
C PRO A 375 -37.83 4.24 -37.53
N ALA A 376 -37.06 5.08 -38.21
CA ALA A 376 -36.19 6.10 -37.63
C ALA A 376 -36.98 7.32 -37.15
N ALA A 377 -36.83 7.66 -35.86
CA ALA A 377 -36.99 8.99 -35.23
C ALA A 377 -36.56 8.81 -33.77
N ALA A 378 -35.71 9.61 -33.13
CA ALA A 378 -35.61 11.05 -33.19
C ALA A 378 -34.17 11.51 -32.93
N ARG A 379 -33.71 12.40 -33.81
CA ARG A 379 -32.61 13.34 -33.60
C ARG A 379 -33.24 14.68 -33.18
N ARG A 380 -32.67 15.30 -32.14
CA ARG A 380 -32.49 16.76 -31.89
C ARG A 380 -33.03 17.30 -30.56
N PHE A 381 -32.20 18.20 -30.01
CA PHE A 381 -32.38 19.17 -28.90
C PHE A 381 -32.21 18.60 -27.49
N PHE A 382 -31.11 18.88 -26.78
CA PHE A 382 -30.67 20.23 -26.38
C PHE A 382 -29.16 20.51 -26.57
N GLU A 383 -28.87 21.56 -27.33
CA GLU A 383 -27.70 22.43 -27.11
C GLU A 383 -28.09 23.53 -26.11
N GLY A 384 -27.14 23.96 -25.28
CA GLY A 384 -27.12 25.30 -24.69
C GLY A 384 -27.23 25.35 -23.16
N HIS A 385 -26.08 25.36 -22.46
CA HIS A 385 -25.44 26.59 -21.97
C HIS A 385 -24.30 26.26 -20.98
N CYS A 386 -23.11 26.73 -21.31
CA CYS A 386 -21.94 26.83 -20.44
C CYS A 386 -22.13 27.94 -19.39
N CYS A 387 -21.63 27.77 -18.15
CA CYS A 387 -20.88 28.82 -17.43
C CYS A 387 -20.24 28.30 -16.11
N GLY A 388 -18.94 28.57 -15.92
CA GLY A 388 -18.18 28.47 -14.66
C GLY A 388 -17.71 27.04 -14.35
N THR A 389 -16.42 26.69 -14.24
CA THR A 389 -15.28 27.43 -13.69
C THR A 389 -14.02 26.68 -14.14
N LEU A 390 -13.21 27.27 -15.02
CA LEU A 390 -11.95 26.71 -15.47
C LEU A 390 -10.92 27.84 -15.69
N GLU A 391 -10.72 28.63 -14.65
CA GLU A 391 -9.58 29.52 -14.52
C GLU A 391 -8.72 29.03 -13.35
N LEU A 392 -7.75 28.14 -13.63
CA LEU A 392 -6.57 27.96 -12.78
C LEU A 392 -5.43 27.13 -13.40
N ILE A 393 -5.58 26.55 -14.61
CA ILE A 393 -4.52 25.68 -15.17
C ILE A 393 -3.77 26.29 -16.37
N SER A 394 -4.18 27.45 -16.89
CA SER A 394 -3.49 28.08 -18.03
C SER A 394 -2.22 28.89 -17.65
N GLY A 395 -1.94 29.08 -16.35
CA GLY A 395 -0.83 29.92 -15.87
C GLY A 395 0.53 29.23 -15.70
N MET A 396 0.63 27.90 -15.76
CA MET A 396 1.91 27.18 -15.47
C MET A 396 2.71 26.76 -16.70
N PHE A 397 2.21 26.96 -17.92
CA PHE A 397 2.90 26.53 -19.15
C PHE A 397 3.78 27.59 -19.82
N LEU A 398 3.77 28.84 -19.34
CA LEU A 398 4.54 29.95 -19.94
C LEU A 398 5.84 30.32 -19.21
N LEU A 399 6.21 29.60 -18.13
CA LEU A 399 7.38 29.95 -17.31
C LEU A 399 8.61 29.04 -17.52
N ILE A 400 8.56 28.10 -18.46
CA ILE A 400 9.70 27.19 -18.75
C ILE A 400 10.43 27.54 -20.07
N GLU A 401 9.90 28.44 -20.91
CA GLU A 401 10.59 28.89 -22.14
C GLU A 401 11.47 30.16 -21.97
N LEU A 402 11.52 30.76 -20.78
CA LEU A 402 12.33 31.97 -20.52
C LEU A 402 13.59 31.74 -19.67
N LEU A 403 13.93 30.49 -19.36
CA LEU A 403 15.19 30.13 -18.69
C LEU A 403 15.83 28.87 -19.32
N SER A 404 16.05 28.90 -20.63
CA SER A 404 17.03 28.07 -21.34
C SER A 404 17.91 28.92 -22.23
#